data_AF-A0AB32X2K1-F1
#
_entry.id   AF-A0AB32X2K1-F1
#
_cell.length_a   1.000
_cell.length_b   1.000
_cell.length_c   1.000
_cell.angle_alpha   90.00
_cell.angle_beta   90.00
_cell.angle_gamma   90.00
#
_symmetry.space_group_name_H-M   'P 1'
#
loop_
_entity.id
_entity.type
_entity.pdbx_description
1 polymer ?
#
loop_
_entity_poly.entity_id
_entity_poly.type
_entity_poly.pdbx_seq_one_letter_code
_entity_poly.pdbx_strand_id
1 'polypeptide(L)'
;MALLCGAARLFGSTISSKALLSVSGITPQEVVEAFYAACKSGNFDLANKDVNNGIAEGFPVSQMLSQLFDVVVEADDIPDEQKAKICKSLAEADKRLGDGADEYLQLLDVASNTMRALCNMRQEFCFES
;
A
#
# COMPACT_ATOMS: atom_id res chain seq x y z
N MET A 1 -25.63 -0.29 -30.40
CA MET A 1 -26.30 -1.26 -29.50
C MET A 1 -25.97 -2.67 -29.95
N ALA A 2 -24.85 -3.23 -29.48
CA ALA A 2 -24.55 -4.66 -29.55
C ALA A 2 -23.32 -4.95 -28.68
N LEU A 3 -23.54 -5.35 -27.43
CA LEU A 3 -22.57 -6.05 -26.58
C LEU A 3 -23.28 -6.50 -25.29
N LEU A 4 -24.14 -7.53 -25.37
CA LEU A 4 -24.70 -8.18 -24.17
C LEU A 4 -24.98 -9.68 -24.34
N CYS A 5 -24.16 -10.42 -25.10
CA CYS A 5 -24.33 -11.88 -25.22
C CYS A 5 -23.08 -12.70 -24.83
N GLY A 6 -22.13 -12.12 -24.09
CA GLY A 6 -20.87 -12.81 -23.72
C GLY A 6 -20.82 -13.45 -22.33
N ALA A 7 -21.61 -12.96 -21.35
CA ALA A 7 -21.32 -13.24 -19.93
C ALA A 7 -21.95 -14.51 -19.34
N ALA A 8 -22.74 -15.27 -20.09
CA ALA A 8 -23.57 -16.34 -19.51
C ALA A 8 -22.88 -17.73 -19.39
N ARG A 9 -21.57 -17.88 -19.68
CA ARG A 9 -20.92 -19.21 -19.73
C ARG A 9 -19.93 -19.54 -18.61
N LEU A 10 -19.57 -18.62 -17.71
CA LEU A 10 -18.50 -18.88 -16.74
C LEU A 10 -18.92 -19.04 -15.27
N PHE A 11 -20.20 -18.91 -14.94
CA PHE A 11 -20.64 -19.02 -13.54
C PHE A 11 -21.38 -20.33 -13.28
N GLY A 12 -20.58 -21.39 -13.14
CA GLY A 12 -21.04 -22.72 -12.83
C GLY A 12 -20.19 -23.38 -11.74
N SER A 13 -19.99 -22.70 -10.61
CA SER A 13 -19.72 -23.30 -9.28
C SER A 13 -19.18 -22.25 -8.31
N THR A 14 -19.83 -22.09 -7.15
CA THR A 14 -19.39 -21.41 -5.91
C THR A 14 -18.35 -20.29 -6.07
N ILE A 15 -18.81 -19.05 -5.96
CA ILE A 15 -17.95 -17.87 -5.96
C ILE A 15 -17.23 -17.81 -4.63
N SER A 16 -16.12 -18.53 -4.58
CA SER A 16 -15.12 -18.35 -3.54
C SER A 16 -14.58 -16.94 -3.69
N SER A 17 -14.60 -16.15 -2.62
CA SER A 17 -14.12 -14.75 -2.60
C SER A 17 -12.76 -14.58 -3.26
N LYS A 18 -11.91 -15.62 -3.24
CA LYS A 18 -10.61 -15.66 -3.94
C LYS A 18 -10.70 -15.49 -5.47
N ALA A 19 -11.76 -15.97 -6.12
CA ALA A 19 -11.94 -15.83 -7.57
C ALA A 19 -12.36 -14.40 -7.97
N LEU A 20 -13.00 -13.64 -7.08
CA LEU A 20 -13.27 -12.21 -7.31
C LEU A 20 -12.00 -11.37 -7.17
N LEU A 21 -11.11 -11.71 -6.22
CA LEU A 21 -9.83 -11.00 -6.03
C LEU A 21 -8.94 -11.08 -7.30
N SER A 22 -8.87 -12.26 -7.92
CA SER A 22 -8.06 -12.50 -9.13
C SER A 22 -8.57 -11.78 -10.37
N VAL A 23 -9.86 -11.41 -10.42
CA VAL A 23 -10.47 -10.64 -11.52
C VAL A 23 -10.49 -9.14 -11.23
N SER A 24 -10.41 -8.76 -9.95
CA SER A 24 -10.58 -7.37 -9.51
C SER A 24 -9.28 -6.59 -9.36
N GLY A 25 -8.11 -7.22 -9.49
CA GLY A 25 -6.82 -6.55 -9.27
C GLY A 25 -6.61 -6.10 -7.83
N ILE A 26 -7.26 -6.75 -6.86
CA ILE A 26 -7.21 -6.37 -5.44
C ILE A 26 -5.89 -6.86 -4.85
N THR A 27 -5.12 -5.94 -4.28
CA THR A 27 -3.89 -6.28 -3.53
C THR A 27 -4.23 -7.15 -2.31
N PRO A 28 -3.66 -8.37 -2.19
CA PRO A 28 -3.86 -9.21 -1.02
C PRO A 28 -3.31 -8.55 0.25
N GLN A 29 -4.08 -8.64 1.33
CA GLN A 29 -3.74 -8.04 2.62
C GLN A 29 -2.42 -8.57 3.20
N GLU A 30 -2.11 -9.86 2.95
CA GLU A 30 -0.84 -10.50 3.32
C GLU A 30 0.39 -9.73 2.83
N VAL A 31 0.35 -9.18 1.60
CA VAL A 31 1.47 -8.42 1.04
C VAL A 31 1.63 -7.08 1.74
N VAL A 32 0.51 -6.42 2.09
CA VAL A 32 0.52 -5.15 2.82
C VAL A 32 1.02 -5.35 4.25
N GLU A 33 0.59 -6.43 4.91
CA GLU A 33 1.06 -6.81 6.25
C GLU A 33 2.56 -7.16 6.25
N ALA A 34 3.03 -7.90 5.24
CA ALA A 34 4.45 -8.20 5.07
C ALA A 34 5.28 -6.92 4.87
N PHE A 35 4.81 -6.02 4.00
CA PHE A 35 5.45 -4.72 3.77
C PHE A 35 5.49 -3.87 5.06
N TYR A 36 4.39 -3.81 5.81
CA TYR A 36 4.32 -3.10 7.09
C TYR A 36 5.28 -3.73 8.12
N ALA A 37 5.34 -5.05 8.21
CA ALA A 37 6.26 -5.76 9.09
C ALA A 37 7.74 -5.49 8.72
N ALA A 38 8.07 -5.43 7.44
CA ALA A 38 9.41 -5.06 6.96
C ALA A 38 9.76 -3.61 7.36
N CYS A 39 8.80 -2.68 7.22
CA CYS A 39 8.94 -1.30 7.67
C CYS A 39 9.13 -1.21 9.20
N LYS A 40 8.38 -2.00 9.96
CA LYS A 40 8.49 -2.05 11.43
C LYS A 40 9.82 -2.64 11.90
N SER A 41 10.35 -3.63 11.17
CA SER A 41 11.67 -4.21 11.45
C SER A 41 12.82 -3.26 11.10
N GLY A 42 12.56 -2.16 10.39
CA GLY A 42 13.59 -1.24 9.90
C GLY A 42 14.50 -1.82 8.81
N ASN A 43 14.09 -2.94 8.19
CA ASN A 43 14.91 -3.64 7.22
C ASN A 43 14.55 -3.19 5.80
N PHE A 44 15.23 -2.15 5.32
CA PHE A 44 14.94 -1.53 4.03
C PHE A 44 15.06 -2.49 2.84
N ASP A 45 16.00 -3.44 2.88
CA ASP A 45 16.17 -4.45 1.82
C ASP A 45 14.92 -5.32 1.65
N LEU A 46 14.29 -5.72 2.78
CA LEU A 46 13.04 -6.47 2.75
C LEU A 46 11.90 -5.64 2.17
N ALA A 47 11.73 -4.41 2.64
CA ALA A 47 10.67 -3.55 2.10
C ALA A 47 10.87 -3.27 0.61
N ASN A 48 12.10 -3.03 0.16
CA ASN A 48 12.42 -2.85 -1.25
C ASN A 48 12.05 -4.09 -2.07
N LYS A 49 12.31 -5.28 -1.53
CA LYS A 49 11.91 -6.54 -2.15
C LYS A 49 10.38 -6.69 -2.21
N ASP A 50 9.66 -6.35 -1.14
CA ASP A 50 8.19 -6.38 -1.10
C ASP A 50 7.59 -5.38 -2.10
N VAL A 51 8.15 -4.18 -2.22
CA VAL A 51 7.75 -3.18 -3.23
C VAL A 51 7.98 -3.70 -4.63
N ASN A 52 9.16 -4.22 -4.92
CA ASN A 52 9.48 -4.78 -6.23
C ASN A 52 8.57 -5.97 -6.57
N ASN A 53 8.23 -6.80 -5.58
CA ASN A 53 7.28 -7.89 -5.75
C ASN A 53 5.86 -7.36 -6.05
N GLY A 54 5.41 -6.33 -5.33
CA GLY A 54 4.09 -5.71 -5.55
C GLY A 54 3.95 -5.09 -6.94
N ILE A 55 5.00 -4.42 -7.43
CA ILE A 55 5.05 -3.88 -8.79
C ILE A 55 5.13 -5.00 -9.83
N ALA A 56 5.92 -6.05 -9.60
CA ALA A 56 6.05 -7.18 -10.52
C ALA A 56 4.74 -7.98 -10.67
N GLU A 57 3.96 -8.09 -9.59
CA GLU A 57 2.63 -8.70 -9.57
C GLU A 57 1.56 -7.78 -10.20
N GLY A 58 1.87 -6.50 -10.40
CA GLY A 58 0.96 -5.51 -10.98
C GLY A 58 -0.16 -5.07 -10.03
N PHE A 59 0.10 -5.07 -8.72
CA PHE A 59 -0.89 -4.63 -7.74
C PHE A 59 -1.04 -3.10 -7.75
N PRO A 60 -2.28 -2.58 -7.64
CA PRO A 60 -2.52 -1.14 -7.59
C PRO A 60 -1.92 -0.55 -6.31
N VAL A 61 -0.92 0.31 -6.48
CA VAL A 61 -0.19 0.90 -5.36
C VAL A 61 -1.09 1.78 -4.49
N SER A 62 -2.00 2.54 -5.10
CA SER A 62 -2.99 3.34 -4.36
C SER A 62 -3.83 2.50 -3.39
N GLN A 63 -4.15 1.27 -3.76
CA GLN A 63 -4.85 0.33 -2.88
C GLN A 63 -3.94 -0.22 -1.77
N MET A 64 -2.66 -0.45 -2.07
CA MET A 64 -1.66 -0.82 -1.06
C MET A 64 -1.50 0.27 -0.01
N LEU A 65 -1.40 1.54 -0.44
CA LEU A 65 -1.29 2.68 0.46
C LEU A 65 -2.54 2.84 1.33
N SER A 66 -3.73 2.69 0.74
CA SER A 66 -5.00 2.77 1.48
C SER A 66 -5.12 1.68 2.55
N GLN A 67 -4.74 0.44 2.22
CA GLN A 67 -4.74 -0.67 3.19
C GLN A 67 -3.67 -0.47 4.27
N LEU A 68 -2.49 0.03 3.90
CA LEU A 68 -1.43 0.32 4.85
C LEU A 68 -1.84 1.41 5.83
N PHE A 69 -2.54 2.44 5.35
CA PHE A 69 -3.10 3.49 6.20
C PHE A 69 -4.06 2.93 7.25
N ASP A 70 -4.99 2.06 6.85
CA ASP A 70 -5.95 1.41 7.76
C ASP A 70 -5.21 0.63 8.86
N VAL A 71 -4.23 -0.21 8.47
CA VAL A 71 -3.38 -0.97 9.40
C VAL A 71 -2.63 -0.06 10.37
N VAL A 72 -2.06 1.06 9.90
CA VAL A 72 -1.33 2.02 10.74
C VAL A 72 -2.26 2.74 11.72
N VAL A 73 -3.46 3.11 11.28
CA VAL A 73 -4.46 3.78 12.12
C VAL A 73 -4.96 2.83 13.20
N GLU A 74 -5.25 1.58 12.86
CA GLU A 74 -5.69 0.54 13.79
C GLU A 74 -4.58 0.04 14.74
N ALA A 75 -3.31 0.22 14.40
CA ALA A 75 -2.18 -0.23 15.22
C ALA A 75 -2.07 0.53 16.55
N ASP A 76 -2.57 -0.03 17.64
CA ASP A 76 -2.48 0.59 19.00
C ASP A 76 -1.04 0.63 19.57
N ASP A 77 -0.12 -0.12 18.97
CA ASP A 77 1.30 -0.24 19.37
C ASP A 77 2.15 1.00 18.99
N ILE A 78 1.60 1.94 18.21
CA ILE A 78 2.29 3.14 17.72
C ILE A 78 1.69 4.40 18.36
N PRO A 79 2.49 5.33 18.91
CA PRO A 79 1.99 6.60 19.43
C PRO A 79 1.39 7.48 18.33
N ASP A 80 0.39 8.29 18.68
CA ASP A 80 -0.36 9.15 17.75
C ASP A 80 0.54 10.10 16.93
N GLU A 81 1.63 10.59 17.52
CA GLU A 81 2.59 11.45 16.80
C GLU A 81 3.28 10.71 15.64
N GLN A 82 3.66 9.45 15.86
CA GLN A 82 4.27 8.63 14.81
C GLN A 82 3.22 8.24 13.77
N LYS A 83 2.00 7.88 14.18
CA LYS A 83 0.88 7.64 13.26
C LYS A 83 0.63 8.85 12.36
N ALA A 84 0.54 10.05 12.95
CA ALA A 84 0.32 11.28 12.20
C ALA A 84 1.42 11.53 11.14
N LYS A 85 2.68 11.25 11.47
CA LYS A 85 3.81 11.35 10.53
C LYS A 85 3.69 10.36 9.38
N ILE A 86 3.37 9.10 9.68
CA ILE A 86 3.20 8.04 8.68
C ILE A 86 2.01 8.38 7.75
N CYS A 87 0.86 8.74 8.34
CA CYS A 87 -0.34 9.14 7.61
C CYS A 87 -0.11 10.34 6.69
N LYS A 88 0.72 11.31 7.13
CA LYS A 88 1.10 12.45 6.29
C LYS A 88 1.88 11.98 5.06
N SER A 89 2.92 11.17 5.24
CA SER A 89 3.71 10.66 4.11
C SER A 89 2.88 9.78 3.16
N LEU A 90 1.97 8.97 3.70
CA LEU A 90 0.99 8.20 2.92
C LEU A 90 0.12 9.12 2.04
N ALA A 91 -0.42 10.19 2.60
CA ALA A 91 -1.25 11.15 1.86
C ALA A 91 -0.46 11.91 0.78
N GLU A 92 0.80 12.24 1.04
CA GLU A 92 1.67 12.86 0.03
C GLU A 92 1.95 11.91 -1.13
N ALA A 93 2.22 10.63 -0.85
CA ALA A 93 2.43 9.60 -1.86
C ALA A 93 1.15 9.32 -2.66
N ASP A 94 -0.01 9.21 -2.01
CA ASP A 94 -1.31 9.03 -2.70
C ASP A 94 -1.62 10.19 -3.65
N LYS A 95 -1.40 11.43 -3.20
CA LYS A 95 -1.54 12.62 -4.04
C LYS A 95 -0.60 12.57 -5.26
N ARG A 96 0.65 12.17 -5.07
CA ARG A 96 1.64 12.05 -6.16
C ARG A 96 1.27 10.94 -7.14
N LEU A 97 0.76 9.81 -6.65
CA LEU A 97 0.22 8.74 -7.51
C LEU A 97 -0.94 9.25 -8.36
N GLY A 98 -1.84 10.04 -7.78
CA GLY A 98 -2.94 10.68 -8.51
C GLY A 98 -2.46 11.64 -9.62
N ASP A 99 -1.28 12.24 -9.45
CA ASP A 99 -0.62 13.09 -10.46
C ASP A 99 0.14 12.30 -11.54
N GLY A 100 0.17 10.96 -11.44
CA GLY A 100 0.90 10.08 -12.35
C GLY A 100 2.38 9.92 -12.01
N ALA A 101 2.76 10.11 -10.74
CA ALA A 101 4.12 9.82 -10.29
C ALA A 101 4.46 8.32 -10.34
N ASP A 102 5.75 8.01 -10.36
CA ASP A 102 6.24 6.63 -10.40
C ASP A 102 5.85 5.84 -9.13
N GLU A 103 5.15 4.74 -9.35
CA GLU A 103 4.55 3.87 -8.32
C GLU A 103 5.59 3.24 -7.40
N TYR A 104 6.71 2.78 -7.97
CA TYR A 104 7.80 2.17 -7.23
C TYR A 104 8.45 3.20 -6.29
N LEU A 105 8.75 4.40 -6.80
CA LEU A 105 9.34 5.47 -5.99
C LEU A 105 8.39 5.94 -4.88
N GLN A 106 7.08 6.02 -5.14
CA GLN A 106 6.11 6.41 -4.10
C GLN A 106 6.04 5.37 -2.97
N LEU A 107 6.00 4.07 -3.30
CA LEU A 107 6.03 3.01 -2.28
C LEU A 107 7.31 3.04 -1.46
N LEU A 108 8.45 3.24 -2.12
CA LEU A 108 9.74 3.29 -1.45
C LEU A 108 9.89 4.51 -0.53
N ASP A 109 9.34 5.66 -0.94
CA ASP A 109 9.26 6.87 -0.12
C ASP A 109 8.40 6.62 1.13
N VAL A 110 7.23 5.99 0.98
CA VAL A 110 6.38 5.61 2.11
C VAL A 110 7.08 4.60 3.02
N ALA A 111 7.75 3.58 2.47
CA ALA A 111 8.51 2.60 3.26
C ALA A 111 9.55 3.31 4.14
N SER A 112 10.33 4.19 3.52
CA SER A 112 11.40 4.93 4.17
C SER A 112 10.87 5.86 5.25
N ASN A 113 9.82 6.64 4.97
CA ASN A 113 9.22 7.53 5.95
C ASN A 113 8.58 6.77 7.11
N THR A 114 7.94 5.62 6.82
CA THR A 114 7.34 4.75 7.85
C THR A 114 8.43 4.19 8.78
N MET A 115 9.51 3.62 8.24
CA MET A 115 10.65 3.14 9.03
C MET A 115 11.24 4.24 9.91
N ARG A 116 11.39 5.45 9.36
CA ARG A 116 11.97 6.60 10.09
C ARG A 116 11.06 7.08 11.22
N ALA A 117 9.74 7.13 10.96
CA ALA A 117 8.75 7.48 11.95
C ALA A 117 8.76 6.49 13.11
N LEU A 118 8.84 5.17 12.82
CA LEU A 118 8.91 4.11 13.83
C LEU A 118 10.24 4.11 14.62
N CYS A 119 11.36 4.41 13.95
CA CYS A 119 12.70 4.46 14.56
C CYS A 119 12.96 5.73 15.40
N ASN A 120 11.97 6.62 15.54
CA ASN A 120 12.07 7.87 16.32
C ASN A 120 13.21 8.82 15.87
N MET A 121 13.65 8.75 14.61
CA MET A 121 14.52 9.79 14.08
C MET A 121 13.72 11.07 13.91
N ARG A 122 13.92 12.04 14.81
CA ARG A 122 13.42 13.41 14.70
C ARG A 122 13.77 13.96 13.31
N GLN A 123 12.80 13.94 12.42
CA GLN A 123 12.85 14.67 11.15
C GLN A 123 12.14 16.00 11.39
N GLU A 124 12.94 17.05 11.56
CA GLU A 124 12.49 18.43 11.42
C GLU A 124 12.02 18.60 9.97
N PHE A 125 10.71 18.54 9.75
CA PHE A 125 10.13 18.94 8.48
C PHE A 125 10.10 20.47 8.44
N CYS A 126 10.97 21.07 7.62
CA CYS A 126 10.76 22.43 7.16
C CYS A 126 9.54 22.39 6.23
N PHE A 127 8.44 23.01 6.66
CA PHE A 127 7.24 23.18 5.84
C PHE A 127 7.54 24.29 4.84
N GLU A 128 7.85 23.96 3.59
CA GLU A 128 7.80 24.98 2.54
C GLU A 128 6.35 25.11 2.07
N SER A 129 5.84 26.33 2.26
CA SER A 129 4.47 26.80 1.99
C SER A 129 4.21 27.00 0.51
#